data_AF-A0A960JN30-F1
#
_entry.id   AF-A0A960JN30-F1
#
_cell.length_a   1.000
_cell.length_b   1.000
_cell.length_c   1.000
_cell.angle_alpha   90.00
_cell.angle_beta   90.00
_cell.angle_gamma   90.00
#
_symmetry.space_group_name_H-M   'P 1'
#
loop_
_entity.id
_entity.type
_entity.pdbx_description
1 polymer ?
#
loop_
_entity_poly.entity_id
_entity_poly.type
_entity_poly.pdbx_seq_one_letter_code
_entity_poly.pdbx_strand_id
1 'polypeptide(L)'
;AIVTELGRHLTDELIEQMMARTQERTPERGEVAPGDSGGLRFKSVEAGAATQVWASVADLAEHNGAYLADCQVGVSGGDLNTTGYLSYLLDDDHVERLWTLSEELVDRRFPER
;
A
#
# COMPACT_ATOMS: atom_id res chain seq x y z
N ALA A 1 -6.91 6.36 -1.58
CA ALA A 1 -5.76 7.07 -2.18
C ALA A 1 -5.55 8.39 -1.45
N ILE A 2 -4.35 8.99 -1.47
CA ILE A 2 -4.09 10.34 -0.92
C ILE A 2 -3.77 11.24 -2.10
N VAL A 3 -4.32 12.46 -2.12
CA VAL A 3 -3.97 13.43 -3.15
C VAL A 3 -2.54 13.90 -2.87
N THR A 4 -1.63 13.61 -3.79
CA THR A 4 -0.24 14.05 -3.74
C THR A 4 0.03 15.01 -4.89
N GLU A 5 1.18 15.67 -4.86
CA GLU A 5 1.64 16.53 -5.96
C GLU A 5 1.80 15.79 -7.29
N LEU A 6 1.82 14.45 -7.31
CA LEU A 6 1.80 13.65 -8.53
C LEU A 6 0.49 13.85 -9.33
N GLY A 7 -0.58 14.28 -8.65
CA GLY A 7 -1.86 14.58 -9.26
C GLY A 7 -1.82 15.69 -10.31
N ARG A 8 -0.77 16.52 -10.34
CA ARG A 8 -0.60 17.56 -11.38
C ARG A 8 -0.47 17.01 -12.80
N HIS A 9 -0.20 15.70 -12.94
CA HIS A 9 -0.12 15.01 -14.23
C HIS A 9 -1.37 14.18 -14.55
N LEU A 10 -2.38 14.19 -13.67
CA LEU A 10 -3.68 13.58 -13.94
C LEU A 10 -4.48 14.51 -14.86
N THR A 11 -4.31 14.34 -16.16
CA THR A 11 -5.19 14.97 -17.16
C THR A 11 -6.61 14.41 -17.03
N ASP A 12 -7.60 15.14 -17.55
CA ASP A 12 -9.00 14.70 -17.55
C ASP A 12 -9.16 13.32 -18.21
N GLU A 13 -8.46 13.08 -19.32
CA GLU A 13 -8.43 11.78 -20.00
C GLU A 13 -7.89 10.65 -19.09
N LEU A 14 -6.87 10.93 -18.29
CA LEU A 14 -6.29 9.93 -17.38
C LEU A 14 -7.23 9.63 -16.20
N ILE A 15 -7.97 10.64 -15.72
CA ILE A 15 -9.01 10.48 -14.70
C ILE A 15 -10.14 9.60 -15.25
N GLU A 16 -10.60 9.86 -16.48
CA GLU A 16 -11.63 9.04 -17.13
C GLU A 16 -11.18 7.58 -17.30
N GLN A 17 -9.94 7.34 -17.74
CA GLN A 17 -9.37 5.99 -17.83
C GLN A 17 -9.28 5.30 -16.46
N MET A 18 -8.95 6.03 -15.39
CA MET A 18 -8.93 5.50 -14.03
C MET A 18 -10.32 5.10 -13.55
N MET A 19 -11.34 5.93 -13.82
CA MET A 19 -12.73 5.64 -13.47
C MET A 19 -13.23 4.40 -14.22
N ALA A 20 -12.97 4.30 -15.52
CA ALA A 20 -13.35 3.13 -16.34
C ALA A 20 -12.78 1.82 -15.79
N ARG A 21 -11.47 1.78 -15.48
CA ARG A 21 -10.84 0.60 -14.87
C ARG A 21 -11.39 0.27 -13.50
N THR A 22 -11.78 1.27 -12.72
CA THR A 22 -12.37 1.05 -11.39
C THR A 22 -13.74 0.40 -11.51
N GLN A 23 -14.53 0.82 -12.49
CA GLN A 23 -15.86 0.28 -12.77
C GLN A 23 -15.81 -1.15 -13.33
N GLU A 24 -14.84 -1.46 -14.20
CA GLU A 24 -14.57 -2.83 -14.68
C GLU A 24 -14.20 -3.79 -13.54
N ARG A 25 -13.40 -3.32 -12.58
CA ARG A 25 -12.92 -4.13 -11.44
C ARG A 25 -13.96 -4.29 -10.33
N THR A 26 -14.96 -3.42 -10.30
CA THR A 26 -15.94 -3.35 -9.20
C THR A 26 -17.35 -3.06 -9.74
N PRO A 27 -17.93 -3.95 -10.57
CA PRO A 27 -19.20 -3.68 -11.27
C PRO A 27 -20.41 -3.50 -10.33
N GLU A 28 -20.31 -3.93 -9.07
CA GLU A 28 -21.38 -3.86 -8.07
C GLU A 28 -21.43 -2.54 -7.28
N ARG A 29 -20.46 -1.64 -7.50
CA ARG A 29 -20.46 -0.32 -6.85
C ARG A 29 -21.39 0.60 -7.65
N GLY A 30 -22.62 0.77 -7.15
CA GLY A 30 -23.72 1.50 -7.82
C GLY A 30 -23.40 2.95 -8.23
N GLU A 31 -24.39 3.60 -8.87
CA GLU A 31 -24.28 4.92 -9.48
C GLU A 31 -23.67 5.98 -8.55
N VAL A 32 -22.67 6.68 -9.09
CA VAL A 32 -21.90 7.73 -8.42
C VAL A 32 -22.72 9.03 -8.46
N ALA A 33 -23.02 9.61 -7.30
CA ALA A 33 -23.77 10.86 -7.23
C ALA A 33 -22.96 12.05 -7.83
N PRO A 34 -23.61 13.10 -8.36
CA PRO A 34 -22.90 14.29 -8.84
C PRO A 34 -22.12 14.96 -7.70
N GLY A 35 -20.80 15.08 -7.83
CA GLY A 35 -19.89 15.58 -6.78
C GLY A 35 -19.27 14.49 -5.90
N ASP A 36 -19.64 13.23 -6.10
CA ASP A 36 -18.99 12.07 -5.52
C ASP A 36 -17.87 11.61 -6.46
N SER A 37 -16.68 11.33 -5.92
CA SER A 37 -15.44 11.09 -6.68
C SER A 37 -15.38 9.71 -7.33
N GLY A 38 -16.50 9.16 -7.81
CA GLY A 38 -16.51 7.85 -8.46
C GLY A 38 -16.23 6.69 -7.50
N GLY A 39 -16.39 6.89 -6.19
CA GLY A 39 -15.95 5.91 -5.19
C GLY A 39 -14.45 5.93 -4.88
N LEU A 40 -13.66 6.85 -5.47
CA LEU A 40 -12.33 7.16 -4.96
C LEU A 40 -12.44 8.04 -3.71
N ARG A 41 -12.67 7.41 -2.56
CA ARG A 41 -12.55 8.10 -1.27
C ARG A 41 -11.07 8.44 -1.05
N PHE A 42 -10.74 9.71 -1.19
CA PHE A 42 -9.42 10.20 -0.85
C PHE A 42 -9.28 10.26 0.67
N LYS A 43 -8.16 9.73 1.18
CA LYS A 43 -7.74 9.84 2.58
C LYS A 43 -7.01 11.18 2.74
N SER A 44 -7.07 11.75 3.93
CA SER A 44 -6.22 12.87 4.30
C SER A 44 -4.74 12.43 4.36
N VAL A 45 -3.82 13.40 4.35
CA VAL A 45 -2.38 13.12 4.48
C VAL A 45 -2.09 12.45 5.82
N GLU A 46 -2.73 12.91 6.89
CA GLU A 46 -2.59 12.36 8.25
C GLU A 46 -3.05 10.90 8.30
N ALA A 47 -4.19 10.58 7.68
CA ALA A 47 -4.67 9.20 7.58
C ALA A 47 -3.73 8.31 6.74
N GLY A 48 -2.94 8.90 5.83
CA GLY A 48 -1.88 8.21 5.11
C GLY A 48 -0.64 7.91 5.94
N ALA A 49 -0.23 8.86 6.78
CA ALA A 49 0.92 8.72 7.66
C ALA A 49 0.63 7.93 8.94
N ALA A 50 -0.65 7.76 9.29
CA ALA A 50 -1.09 7.22 10.57
C ALA A 50 -0.40 5.91 10.98
N THR A 51 -0.33 4.91 10.08
CA THR A 51 0.30 3.62 10.40
C THR A 51 1.79 3.76 10.71
N GLN A 52 2.51 4.64 10.00
CA GLN A 52 3.93 4.88 10.26
C GLN A 52 4.15 5.62 11.59
N VAL A 53 3.31 6.60 11.89
CA VAL A 53 3.33 7.32 13.17
C VAL A 53 3.05 6.35 14.32
N TRP A 54 2.00 5.52 14.18
CA TRP A 54 1.64 4.49 15.15
C TRP A 54 2.79 3.49 15.37
N ALA A 55 3.39 2.96 14.30
CA ALA A 55 4.50 2.02 14.39
C ALA A 55 5.74 2.60 15.10
N SER A 56 5.91 3.92 15.07
CA SER A 56 7.02 4.62 15.73
C SER A 56 6.84 4.76 17.25
N VAL A 57 5.61 4.64 17.76
CA VAL A 57 5.27 4.94 19.18
C VAL A 57 4.60 3.79 19.92
N ALA A 58 4.05 2.81 19.20
CA ALA A 58 3.41 1.63 19.79
C ALA A 58 4.47 0.64 20.31
N ASP A 59 4.10 -0.13 21.34
CA ASP A 59 4.92 -1.26 21.80
C ASP A 59 4.75 -2.44 20.85
N LEU A 60 5.71 -2.61 19.95
CA LEU A 60 5.72 -3.62 18.89
C LEU A 60 6.95 -4.52 18.97
N ALA A 61 7.63 -4.58 20.11
CA ALA A 61 8.86 -5.37 20.25
C ALA A 61 8.64 -6.85 19.89
N GLU A 62 7.51 -7.43 20.30
CA GLU A 62 7.11 -8.80 19.97
C GLU A 62 6.66 -8.98 18.51
N HIS A 63 6.46 -7.88 17.78
CA HIS A 63 5.99 -7.85 16.39
C HIS A 63 7.06 -7.32 15.42
N ASN A 64 8.34 -7.36 15.81
CA ASN A 64 9.43 -6.93 14.94
C ASN A 64 9.42 -7.70 13.61
N GLY A 65 9.45 -6.97 12.49
CA GLY A 65 9.39 -7.54 11.14
C GLY A 65 7.98 -7.87 10.63
N ALA A 66 6.93 -7.63 11.42
CA ALA A 66 5.55 -7.85 10.97
C ALA A 66 5.12 -6.83 9.91
N TYR A 67 4.23 -7.24 9.01
CA TYR A 67 3.51 -6.32 8.13
C TYR A 67 2.49 -5.51 8.95
N LEU A 68 2.48 -4.19 8.78
CA LEU A 68 1.59 -3.29 9.50
C LEU A 68 0.69 -2.55 8.51
N ALA A 69 -0.60 -2.47 8.83
CA ALA A 69 -1.60 -1.78 8.02
C ALA A 69 -2.71 -1.22 8.92
N ASP A 70 -3.26 -0.07 8.55
CA ASP A 70 -4.35 0.62 9.28
C ASP A 70 -4.13 0.69 10.81
N CYS A 71 -2.92 1.07 11.23
CA CYS A 71 -2.51 1.15 12.65
C CYS A 71 -2.66 -0.17 13.45
N GLN A 72 -2.48 -1.32 12.79
CA GLN A 72 -2.48 -2.64 13.43
C GLN A 72 -1.53 -3.62 12.74
N VAL A 73 -1.30 -4.77 13.38
CA VAL A 73 -0.58 -5.91 12.78
C VAL A 73 -1.45 -6.54 11.69
N GLY A 74 -0.84 -6.80 10.53
CA GLY A 74 -1.51 -7.36 9.37
C GLY A 74 -1.90 -8.83 9.53
N VAL A 75 -2.79 -9.29 8.65
CA VAL A 75 -3.34 -10.65 8.64
C VAL A 75 -2.94 -11.36 7.36
N SER A 76 -2.24 -12.50 7.47
CA SER A 76 -1.88 -13.30 6.31
C SER A 76 -3.14 -13.83 5.61
N GLY A 77 -3.23 -13.64 4.30
CA GLY A 77 -4.40 -14.02 3.49
C GLY A 77 -5.66 -13.21 3.78
N GLY A 78 -5.56 -12.12 4.57
CA GLY A 78 -6.66 -11.20 4.81
C GLY A 78 -7.00 -10.34 3.59
N ASP A 79 -7.99 -9.47 3.73
CA ASP A 79 -8.38 -8.52 2.67
C ASP A 79 -7.25 -7.51 2.39
N LEU A 80 -6.70 -7.57 1.18
CA LEU A 80 -5.61 -6.71 0.72
C LEU A 80 -5.99 -5.22 0.65
N ASN A 81 -7.27 -4.87 0.70
CA ASN A 81 -7.71 -3.47 0.73
C ASN A 81 -7.67 -2.86 2.13
N THR A 82 -7.50 -3.68 3.16
CA THR A 82 -7.50 -3.25 4.56
C THR A 82 -6.19 -3.65 5.22
N THR A 83 -6.13 -4.83 5.85
CA THR A 83 -4.96 -5.25 6.65
C THR A 83 -4.37 -6.58 6.22
N GLY A 84 -4.79 -7.10 5.07
CA GLY A 84 -4.28 -8.33 4.50
C GLY A 84 -2.90 -8.21 3.87
N TYR A 85 -2.11 -9.28 3.93
CA TYR A 85 -0.92 -9.46 3.11
C TYR A 85 -0.84 -10.87 2.54
N LEU A 86 -0.07 -11.03 1.46
CA LEU A 86 0.10 -12.31 0.78
C LEU A 86 1.27 -13.10 1.37
N SER A 87 1.15 -14.43 1.39
CA SER A 87 2.12 -15.32 2.05
C SER A 87 3.55 -15.22 1.49
N TYR A 88 3.70 -14.90 0.19
CA TYR A 88 5.02 -14.76 -0.43
C TYR A 88 5.86 -13.64 0.19
N LEU A 89 5.26 -12.72 0.96
CA LEU A 89 5.98 -11.66 1.65
C LEU A 89 6.94 -12.21 2.72
N LEU A 90 6.73 -13.46 3.15
CA LEU A 90 7.53 -14.18 4.15
C LEU A 90 8.29 -15.36 3.52
N ASP A 91 8.56 -15.29 2.21
CA ASP A 91 9.34 -16.29 1.49
C ASP A 91 10.84 -15.98 1.61
N ASP A 92 11.56 -16.77 2.41
CA ASP A 92 12.98 -16.56 2.70
C ASP A 92 13.85 -16.67 1.45
N ASP A 93 13.51 -17.55 0.50
CA ASP A 93 14.25 -17.69 -0.76
C ASP A 93 14.12 -16.41 -1.62
N HIS A 94 12.94 -15.78 -1.61
CA HIS A 94 12.75 -14.49 -2.26
C HIS A 94 13.53 -13.37 -1.55
N VAL A 95 13.57 -13.37 -0.22
CA VAL A 95 14.29 -12.36 0.57
C VAL A 95 15.79 -12.42 0.26
N GLU A 96 16.40 -13.61 0.30
CA GLU A 96 17.85 -13.77 0.03
C GLU A 96 18.23 -13.36 -1.39
N ARG A 97 17.41 -13.75 -2.38
CA ARG A 97 17.63 -13.35 -3.77
C ARG A 97 17.48 -11.86 -3.96
N LEU A 98 16.47 -11.24 -3.34
CA LEU A 98 16.24 -9.80 -3.42
C LEU A 98 17.36 -9.02 -2.74
N TRP A 99 17.84 -9.48 -1.59
CA TRP A 99 18.95 -8.85 -0.87
C TRP A 99 20.23 -8.88 -1.69
N THR A 100 20.61 -10.05 -2.19
CA THR A 100 21.79 -10.23 -3.06
C THR A 100 21.74 -9.29 -4.27
N LEU A 101 20.61 -9.25 -4.98
CA LEU A 101 20.42 -8.35 -6.11
C LEU A 101 20.51 -6.88 -5.70
N SER A 102 19.94 -6.51 -4.55
CA SER A 102 19.97 -5.13 -4.06
C SER A 102 21.39 -4.66 -3.79
N GLU A 103 22.22 -5.52 -3.19
CA GLU A 103 23.65 -5.24 -2.95
C GLU A 103 24.43 -5.02 -4.26
N GLU A 104 24.16 -5.83 -5.28
CA GLU A 104 24.76 -5.68 -6.60
C GLU A 104 24.33 -4.37 -7.28
N LEU A 105 23.04 -4.03 -7.21
CA LEU A 105 22.49 -2.82 -7.82
C LEU A 105 23.04 -1.53 -7.22
N VAL A 106 23.40 -1.53 -5.93
CA VAL A 106 23.94 -0.36 -5.22
C VAL A 106 25.44 -0.44 -4.98
N ASP A 107 26.12 -1.46 -5.51
CA ASP A 107 27.56 -1.74 -5.34
C ASP A 107 28.02 -1.68 -3.88
N ARG A 108 27.23 -2.29 -2.98
CA ARG A 108 27.52 -2.31 -1.54
C ARG A 108 27.10 -3.63 -0.91
N ARG A 109 28.01 -4.23 -0.16
CA ARG A 109 27.74 -5.38 0.71
C ARG A 109 27.38 -4.94 2.13
N PHE A 110 26.43 -5.65 2.72
CA PHE A 110 26.04 -5.53 4.11
C PHE A 110 26.37 -6.84 4.84
N PRO A 111 26.67 -6.78 6.14
CA PRO A 111 26.90 -7.98 6.92
C PRO A 111 25.62 -8.82 7.03
N GLU A 112 25.76 -10.14 6.98
CA GLU A 112 24.70 -11.09 7.33
C GLU A 112 24.25 -10.87 8.79
N ARG A 113 22.96 -11.10 9.05
CA ARG A 113 22.32 -10.89 10.36
C ARG A 113 22.54 -12.04 11.33
#